data_AF-K2E7V6-F1
#
_entry.id   AF-K2E7V6-F1
#
_cell.length_a   1.000
_cell.length_b   1.000
_cell.length_c   1.000
_cell.angle_alpha   90.00
_cell.angle_beta   90.00
_cell.angle_gamma   90.00
#
_symmetry.space_group_name_H-M   'P 1'
#
loop_
_entity.id
_entity.type
_entity.pdbx_description
1 polymer ?
#
loop_
_entity_poly.entity_id
_entity_poly.type
_entity_poly.pdbx_seq_one_letter_code
_entity_poly.pdbx_strand_id
1 'polypeptide(L)'
;MIILAEGDYGLIADVLNIFLKDDDKINIRGFWPLDEKVLLDNQKELKENLVYVVFSQRKEFPNFWPIKLIKKYDKPGNRTAYYLFELTK
;
A
#
# COMPACT_ATOMS: atom_id res chain seq x y z
N MET A 1 -1.99 -10.60 -7.42
CA MET A 1 -1.76 -9.81 -6.17
C MET A 1 -1.91 -8.34 -6.50
N ILE A 2 -2.46 -7.54 -5.59
CA ILE A 2 -2.64 -6.09 -5.79
C ILE A 2 -1.89 -5.36 -4.67
N ILE A 3 -1.19 -4.29 -5.02
CA ILE A 3 -0.51 -3.40 -4.07
C ILE A 3 -1.07 -2.00 -4.26
N LEU A 4 -1.72 -1.46 -3.22
CA LEU A 4 -2.15 -0.07 -3.16
C LEU A 4 -1.02 0.74 -2.53
N ALA A 5 -0.47 1.70 -3.26
CA ALA A 5 0.69 2.47 -2.87
C ALA A 5 0.33 3.95 -2.66
N GLU A 6 0.84 4.55 -1.58
CA GLU A 6 0.64 5.97 -1.27
C GLU A 6 1.50 6.84 -2.19
N GLY A 7 0.84 7.40 -3.22
CA GLY A 7 1.44 8.30 -4.20
C GLY A 7 1.94 7.61 -5.47
N ASP A 8 1.70 8.28 -6.58
CA ASP A 8 2.24 8.07 -7.92
C ASP A 8 3.15 9.25 -8.35
N TYR A 9 3.80 9.15 -9.52
CA TYR A 9 4.77 10.13 -10.06
C TYR A 9 6.12 10.17 -9.34
N GLY A 10 6.82 9.03 -9.29
CA GLY A 10 8.15 8.91 -8.68
C GLY A 10 8.12 8.65 -7.17
N LEU A 11 6.93 8.36 -6.63
CA LEU A 11 6.71 7.95 -5.25
C LEU A 11 6.69 6.41 -5.13
N ILE A 12 6.18 5.89 -4.02
CA ILE A 12 6.34 4.47 -3.67
C ILE A 12 5.69 3.54 -4.69
N ALA A 13 4.66 3.96 -5.42
CA ALA A 13 4.07 3.16 -6.50
C ALA A 13 5.08 2.90 -7.64
N ASP A 14 5.70 3.96 -8.17
CA ASP A 14 6.72 3.86 -9.23
C ASP A 14 7.97 3.11 -8.76
N VAL A 15 8.39 3.36 -7.52
CA VAL A 15 9.54 2.65 -6.92
C VAL A 15 9.26 1.16 -6.78
N LEU A 16 8.04 0.75 -6.44
CA LEU A 16 7.71 -0.68 -6.41
C LEU A 16 7.63 -1.27 -7.82
N ASN A 17 7.17 -0.47 -8.79
CA ASN A 17 7.00 -0.90 -10.18
C ASN A 17 8.33 -1.27 -10.86
N ILE A 18 9.44 -0.59 -10.54
CA ILE A 18 10.76 -0.94 -11.09
C ILE A 18 11.29 -2.30 -10.65
N PHE A 19 10.75 -2.89 -9.57
CA PHE A 19 11.14 -4.21 -9.09
C PHE A 19 10.29 -5.34 -9.67
N LEU A 20 9.21 -5.01 -10.40
CA LEU A 20 8.38 -6.01 -11.07
C LEU A 20 9.12 -6.60 -12.27
N LYS A 21 9.03 -7.92 -12.42
CA LYS A 21 9.44 -8.63 -13.63
C LYS A 21 8.23 -8.86 -14.53
N ASP A 22 8.46 -9.09 -15.82
CA ASP A 22 7.37 -9.30 -16.79
C ASP A 22 6.44 -10.49 -16.47
N ASP A 23 6.92 -11.49 -15.73
CA ASP A 23 6.13 -12.66 -15.32
C ASP A 23 5.37 -12.46 -13.98
N ASP A 24 5.65 -11.35 -13.26
CA ASP A 24 5.01 -11.07 -11.98
C ASP A 24 3.54 -10.66 -12.18
N LYS A 25 2.62 -11.46 -11.64
CA LYS A 25 1.17 -11.16 -11.62
C LYS A 25 0.81 -10.20 -10.46
N ILE A 26 1.50 -9.07 -10.42
CA ILE A 26 1.37 -8.03 -9.38
C ILE A 26 0.85 -6.76 -10.04
N ASN A 27 -0.28 -6.24 -9.54
CA ASN A 27 -0.85 -4.98 -9.98
C ASN A 27 -0.60 -3.90 -8.93
N ILE A 28 0.31 -2.98 -9.21
CA ILE A 28 0.61 -1.85 -8.33
C ILE A 28 -0.24 -0.66 -8.75
N ARG A 29 -1.02 -0.13 -7.81
CA ARG A 29 -1.92 1.01 -8.02
C ARG A 29 -1.49 2.15 -7.09
N GLY A 30 -1.02 3.24 -7.66
CA GLY A 30 -0.71 4.46 -6.91
C GLY A 30 -1.97 5.27 -6.63
N PHE A 31 -2.14 5.74 -5.40
CA PHE A 31 -3.24 6.61 -4.99
C PHE A 31 -2.73 7.80 -4.20
N TRP A 32 -3.16 9.00 -4.58
CA TRP A 32 -2.94 10.23 -3.83
C TRP A 32 -4.24 11.05 -3.72
N PRO A 33 -4.88 11.11 -2.54
CA PRO A 33 -4.51 10.45 -1.29
C PRO A 33 -5.00 8.99 -1.22
N LEU A 34 -4.24 8.15 -0.52
CA LEU A 34 -4.62 6.78 -0.18
C LEU A 34 -5.43 6.79 1.13
N ASP A 35 -6.75 6.98 1.02
CA ASP A 35 -7.67 7.11 2.16
C ASP A 35 -8.72 5.99 2.24
N GLU A 36 -9.56 6.03 3.28
CA GLU A 36 -10.61 5.05 3.58
C GLU A 36 -11.42 4.65 2.35
N LYS A 37 -11.87 5.62 1.54
CA LYS A 37 -12.68 5.35 0.35
C LYS A 37 -11.97 4.42 -0.63
N VAL A 38 -10.66 4.57 -0.80
CA VAL A 38 -9.86 3.70 -1.67
C VAL A 38 -9.75 2.32 -1.05
N LEU A 39 -9.52 2.23 0.26
CA LEU A 39 -9.45 0.95 0.98
C LEU A 39 -10.77 0.18 0.84
N LEU A 40 -11.90 0.83 1.11
CA LEU A 40 -13.25 0.27 1.01
C LEU A 40 -13.60 -0.14 -0.44
N ASP A 41 -13.28 0.69 -1.42
CA ASP A 41 -13.55 0.35 -2.84
C ASP A 41 -12.73 -0.88 -3.28
N ASN A 42 -11.51 -1.03 -2.78
CA ASN A 42 -10.64 -2.16 -3.12
C ASN A 42 -10.89 -3.41 -2.25
N GLN A 43 -11.73 -3.35 -1.20
CA GLN A 43 -12.12 -4.55 -0.44
C GLN A 43 -12.85 -5.58 -1.33
N LYS A 44 -13.49 -5.15 -2.43
CA LYS A 44 -14.10 -6.06 -3.41
C LYS A 44 -13.07 -7.00 -4.04
N GLU A 45 -11.84 -6.54 -4.20
CA GLU A 45 -10.75 -7.30 -4.82
C GLU A 45 -10.21 -8.40 -3.90
N LEU A 46 -10.43 -8.29 -2.58
CA LEU A 46 -10.02 -9.31 -1.59
C LEU A 46 -10.65 -10.68 -1.82
N LYS A 47 -11.73 -10.75 -2.61
CA LYS A 47 -12.38 -12.02 -2.96
C LYS A 47 -11.50 -12.90 -3.84
N GLU A 48 -10.70 -12.30 -4.70
CA GLU A 48 -9.94 -13.01 -5.74
C GLU A 48 -8.43 -12.73 -5.67
N ASN A 49 -8.02 -11.71 -4.91
CA ASN A 49 -6.63 -11.26 -4.84
C ASN A 49 -6.21 -10.93 -3.41
N LEU A 50 -4.93 -11.16 -3.10
CA LEU A 50 -4.28 -10.55 -1.94
C LEU A 50 -4.06 -9.07 -2.23
N VAL A 51 -4.54 -8.21 -1.33
CA VAL A 51 -4.40 -6.75 -1.44
C VAL A 51 -3.51 -6.25 -0.30
N TYR A 52 -2.34 -5.73 -0.67
CA TYR A 52 -1.42 -5.07 0.25
C TYR A 52 -1.50 -3.56 0.10
N VAL A 53 -1.23 -2.84 1.17
CA VAL A 53 -1.30 -1.38 1.23
C VAL A 53 0.01 -0.85 1.77
N VAL A 54 0.67 0.03 1.02
CA VAL A 54 1.99 0.57 1.33
C VAL A 54 1.91 2.08 1.53
N PHE A 55 2.24 2.53 2.73
CA PHE A 55 2.39 3.94 3.06
C PHE A 55 3.87 4.29 3.21
N SER A 56 4.26 5.47 2.73
CA SER A 56 5.64 5.93 2.73
C SER A 56 5.85 7.26 3.44
N GLN A 57 4.77 8.01 3.66
CA GLN A 57 4.74 9.35 4.25
C GLN A 57 3.83 9.43 5.47
N ARG A 58 2.66 8.78 5.44
CA ARG A 58 1.72 8.76 6.58
C ARG A 58 2.31 7.97 7.77
N LYS A 59 2.09 8.51 8.98
CA LYS A 59 2.56 7.92 10.25
C LYS A 59 1.43 7.43 11.14
N GLU A 60 0.26 8.03 10.99
CA GLU A 60 -0.92 7.78 11.80
C GLU A 60 -2.00 7.15 10.94
N PHE A 61 -2.56 6.04 11.40
CA PHE A 61 -3.54 5.25 10.69
C PHE A 61 -4.77 5.10 11.58
N PRO A 62 -5.96 5.52 11.12
CA PRO A 62 -7.15 5.36 11.93
C PRO A 62 -7.49 3.89 12.20
N ASN A 63 -7.83 3.55 13.46
CA ASN A 63 -8.15 2.18 13.87
C ASN A 63 -9.39 1.59 13.19
N PHE A 64 -10.26 2.44 12.62
CA PHE A 64 -11.45 2.01 11.89
C PHE A 64 -11.15 1.58 10.45
N TRP A 65 -9.93 1.82 9.96
CA TRP A 65 -9.57 1.39 8.63
C TRP A 65 -9.46 -0.12 8.55
N PRO A 66 -9.93 -0.73 7.45
CA PRO A 66 -9.86 -2.17 7.25
C PRO A 66 -8.45 -2.60 6.82
N ILE A 67 -7.42 -2.24 7.60
CA ILE A 67 -6.02 -2.58 7.34
C ILE A 67 -5.36 -3.18 8.57
N LYS A 68 -4.50 -4.16 8.34
CA LYS A 68 -3.71 -4.82 9.36
C LYS A 68 -2.22 -4.61 9.10
N LEU A 69 -1.51 -4.03 10.07
CA LEU A 69 -0.08 -3.80 9.93
C LEU A 69 0.65 -5.15 9.88
N ILE A 70 1.37 -5.40 8.79
CA ILE A 70 2.25 -6.57 8.66
C ILE A 70 3.64 -6.20 9.13
N LYS A 71 4.17 -5.10 8.59
CA LYS A 71 5.56 -4.72 8.86
C LYS A 71 5.77 -3.22 8.70
N LYS A 72 6.65 -2.69 9.54
CA LYS A 72 7.16 -1.33 9.46
C LYS A 72 8.65 -1.38 9.15
N TYR A 73 9.08 -0.55 8.22
CA TYR A 73 10.49 -0.38 7.83
C TYR A 73 10.90 1.06 8.12
N ASP A 74 11.63 1.25 9.21
CA ASP A 74 12.13 2.57 9.59
C ASP A 74 13.18 3.07 8.60
N LYS A 75 13.01 4.31 8.12
CA LYS A 75 14.01 4.96 7.27
C LYS A 75 15.15 5.52 8.14
N PRO A 76 16.39 5.59 7.61
CA PRO A 76 17.51 6.18 8.33
C PRO A 76 17.17 7.61 8.79
N GLY A 77 17.48 7.90 10.06
CA GLY A 77 17.14 9.18 10.70
C GLY A 77 15.78 9.22 11.39
N ASN A 78 15.01 8.12 11.41
CA ASN A 78 13.78 7.94 12.20
C ASN A 78 12.66 8.98 11.95
N ARG A 79 12.72 9.70 10.82
CA ARG A 79 11.75 10.76 10.48
C ARG A 79 10.53 10.24 9.74
N THR A 80 10.67 9.15 8.98
CA THR A 80 9.61 8.50 8.20
C THR A 80 9.85 7.00 8.19
N ALA A 81 8.83 6.22 7.83
CA ALA A 81 8.94 4.78 7.69
C ALA A 81 8.09 4.32 6.51
N TYR A 82 8.44 3.18 5.91
CA TYR A 82 7.52 2.48 5.05
C TYR A 82 6.67 1.55 5.90
N TYR A 83 5.36 1.63 5.74
CA TYR A 83 4.42 0.75 6.41
C TYR A 83 3.77 -0.16 5.39
N LEU A 84 3.91 -1.46 5.61
CA LEU A 84 3.25 -2.50 4.83
C LEU A 84 2.08 -3.02 5.65
N PHE A 85 0.89 -2.83 5.09
CA PHE A 85 -0.36 -3.34 5.61
C PHE A 85 -0.96 -4.37 4.66
N GLU A 86 -1.79 -5.24 5.23
CA GLU A 86 -2.75 -6.07 4.50
C GLU A 86 -4.11 -5.41 4.58
N LEU A 87 -4.84 -5.34 3.46
CA LEU A 87 -6.24 -4.94 3.49
C LEU A 87 -7.07 -6.11 4.01
N THR A 88 -7.89 -5.87 5.04
CA THR A 88 -8.76 -6.86 5.67
C THR A 88 -10.22 -6.63 5.30
N LYS A 89 -11.07 -7.64 5.53
CA LYS A 89 -12.52 -7.52 5.34
C LYS A 89 -13.19 -6.91 6.57
#